data_AF-A0A7X7CRI1-F1
#
_entry.id   AF-A0A7X7CRI1-F1
#
_cell.length_a   1.000
_cell.length_b   1.000
_cell.length_c   1.000
_cell.angle_alpha   90.00
_cell.angle_beta   90.00
_cell.angle_gamma   90.00
#
_symmetry.space_group_name_H-M   'P 1'
#
loop_
_entity.id
_entity.type
_entity.pdbx_description
1 polymer ?
#
loop_
_entity_poly.entity_id
_entity_poly.type
_entity_poly.pdbx_seq_one_letter_code
_entity_poly.pdbx_strand_id
1 'polypeptide(L)'
;MIGASHGGVYAAYCAAKGGVLGVVLNDAGVGLDRAGIAGLDYLEALGIPGATAGHESCRIGDGADMAAHGIVSHVNATARALGCRPGEAVMACARRMLAAEPSTKPVPEKGETRRVMPRGEGEPPVVLMDSITLALPEDEGRLIVAASHGALFGPRKLTLIEVDAMAWVFSDAGVGKEEAGIARIFALDERDTPAATVSAQSARIGDGGSLLETGVVSHVNRTAAALGAAPGMSTREFIALVWGARGGGSAAR
;
A
#
# COMPACT_ATOMS: atom_id res chain seq x y z
N MET A 1 7.43 18.17 -1.52
CA MET A 1 7.75 16.89 -0.83
C MET A 1 7.78 15.78 -1.87
N ILE A 2 8.71 14.84 -1.77
CA ILE A 2 8.63 13.56 -2.51
C ILE A 2 8.33 12.50 -1.46
N GLY A 3 7.07 12.05 -1.43
CA GLY A 3 6.57 11.09 -0.46
C GLY A 3 6.46 9.73 -1.11
N ALA A 4 7.34 8.79 -0.79
CA ALA A 4 7.42 7.53 -1.51
C ALA A 4 6.30 6.51 -1.21
N SER A 5 5.23 6.93 -0.56
CA SER A 5 4.03 6.11 -0.39
C SER A 5 3.14 6.16 -1.65
N HIS A 6 2.10 5.33 -1.68
CA HIS A 6 1.09 5.37 -2.74
C HIS A 6 0.29 6.69 -2.73
N GLY A 7 -0.22 7.09 -3.88
CA GLY A 7 -0.99 8.33 -4.10
C GLY A 7 -2.43 8.29 -3.61
N GLY A 8 -2.73 7.43 -2.62
CA GLY A 8 -4.05 7.34 -2.02
C GLY A 8 -4.40 8.55 -1.15
N VAL A 9 -5.69 8.66 -0.77
CA VAL A 9 -6.22 9.82 -0.04
C VAL A 9 -5.52 10.05 1.30
N TYR A 10 -5.21 9.00 2.06
CA TYR A 10 -4.60 9.16 3.38
C TYR A 10 -3.18 9.74 3.30
N ALA A 11 -2.34 9.25 2.38
CA ALA A 11 -0.99 9.80 2.17
C ALA A 11 -1.04 11.28 1.73
N ALA A 12 -1.99 11.62 0.85
CA ALA A 12 -2.25 13.00 0.45
C ALA A 12 -2.73 13.88 1.62
N TYR A 13 -3.61 13.35 2.48
CA TYR A 13 -4.03 14.02 3.71
C TYR A 13 -2.86 14.29 4.65
N CYS A 14 -1.99 13.31 4.90
CA CYS A 14 -0.81 13.49 5.72
C CYS A 14 0.12 14.59 5.18
N ALA A 15 0.33 14.63 3.85
CA ALA A 15 1.09 15.69 3.21
C ALA A 15 0.43 17.07 3.38
N ALA A 16 -0.89 17.16 3.14
CA ALA A 16 -1.65 18.40 3.32
C ALA A 16 -1.62 18.91 4.76
N LYS A 17 -1.83 18.02 5.74
CA LYS A 17 -1.75 18.32 7.17
C LYS A 17 -0.34 18.78 7.58
N GLY A 18 0.69 18.26 6.91
CA GLY A 18 2.08 18.69 7.06
C GLY A 18 2.40 20.07 6.46
N GLY A 19 1.45 20.75 5.82
CA GLY A 19 1.63 22.10 5.27
C GLY A 19 2.56 22.16 4.06
N VAL A 20 2.61 21.09 3.25
CA VAL A 20 3.48 21.08 2.06
C VAL A 20 3.01 22.07 0.98
N LEU A 21 3.95 22.67 0.26
CA LEU A 21 3.66 23.46 -0.96
C LEU A 21 3.21 22.58 -2.13
N GLY A 22 3.53 21.30 -2.09
CA GLY A 22 3.19 20.32 -3.12
C GLY A 22 3.82 18.97 -2.82
N VAL A 23 3.24 17.91 -3.38
CA VAL A 23 3.68 16.54 -3.11
C VAL A 23 3.69 15.69 -4.38
N VAL A 24 4.74 14.88 -4.50
CA VAL A 24 4.81 13.78 -5.48
C VAL A 24 4.75 12.45 -4.73
N LEU A 25 3.75 11.63 -5.04
CA LEU A 25 3.55 10.28 -4.48
C LEU A 25 3.85 9.20 -5.53
N ASN A 26 3.72 7.91 -5.22
CA ASN A 26 3.83 6.81 -6.19
C ASN A 26 2.43 6.41 -6.68
N ASP A 27 2.23 6.14 -7.98
CA ASP A 27 0.89 5.80 -8.50
C ASP A 27 0.40 4.41 -8.13
N ALA A 28 1.28 3.52 -7.64
CA ALA A 28 0.95 2.18 -7.19
C ALA A 28 0.13 1.37 -8.23
N GLY A 29 0.44 1.53 -9.51
CA GLY A 29 -0.28 0.88 -10.61
C GLY A 29 -1.64 1.51 -10.93
N VAL A 30 -1.94 2.69 -10.37
CA VAL A 30 -3.24 3.40 -10.35
C VAL A 30 -4.33 2.63 -9.60
N GLY A 31 -4.43 1.34 -9.87
CA GLY A 31 -5.26 0.37 -9.17
C GLY A 31 -6.76 0.53 -9.43
N LEU A 32 -7.52 -0.38 -8.83
CA LEU A 32 -8.98 -0.39 -8.86
C LEU A 32 -9.53 0.97 -8.42
N ASP A 33 -10.49 1.49 -9.16
CA ASP A 33 -11.12 2.81 -8.94
C ASP A 33 -10.12 3.97 -8.79
N ARG A 34 -8.93 3.85 -9.38
CA ARG A 34 -7.85 4.84 -9.29
C ARG A 34 -7.36 5.07 -7.85
N ALA A 35 -7.50 4.08 -6.97
CA ALA A 35 -7.15 4.19 -5.54
C ALA A 35 -5.71 4.64 -5.30
N GLY A 36 -4.77 4.21 -6.14
CA GLY A 36 -3.35 4.58 -6.08
C GLY A 36 -3.06 6.04 -6.43
N ILE A 37 -4.03 6.80 -6.97
CA ILE A 37 -3.89 8.23 -7.30
C ILE A 37 -5.05 9.09 -6.79
N ALA A 38 -5.98 8.54 -6.02
CA ALA A 38 -7.18 9.23 -5.54
C ALA A 38 -6.86 10.47 -4.67
N GLY A 39 -5.66 10.54 -4.09
CA GLY A 39 -5.18 11.70 -3.35
C GLY A 39 -4.98 12.95 -4.21
N LEU A 40 -4.87 12.83 -5.53
CA LEU A 40 -4.74 13.98 -6.44
C LEU A 40 -5.96 14.90 -6.40
N ASP A 41 -7.16 14.33 -6.40
CA ASP A 41 -8.43 15.07 -6.33
C ASP A 41 -8.60 15.72 -4.95
N TYR A 42 -8.19 15.02 -3.89
CA TYR A 42 -8.18 15.55 -2.53
C TYR A 42 -7.27 16.78 -2.40
N LEU A 43 -6.04 16.71 -2.95
CA LEU A 43 -5.10 17.84 -2.94
C LEU A 43 -5.59 18.99 -3.82
N GLU A 44 -6.23 18.69 -4.95
CA GLU A 44 -6.79 19.70 -5.86
C GLU A 44 -7.87 20.53 -5.17
N ALA A 45 -8.78 19.90 -4.43
CA ALA A 45 -9.80 20.61 -3.64
C ALA A 45 -9.18 21.58 -2.62
N LEU A 46 -7.99 21.25 -2.11
CA LEU A 46 -7.20 22.09 -1.21
C LEU A 46 -6.34 23.13 -1.93
N GLY A 47 -6.32 23.16 -3.26
CA GLY A 47 -5.42 24.03 -4.02
C GLY A 47 -3.94 23.68 -3.83
N ILE A 48 -3.63 22.43 -3.48
CA ILE A 48 -2.26 21.93 -3.33
C ILE A 48 -1.85 21.21 -4.61
N PRO A 49 -0.71 21.57 -5.24
CA PRO A 49 -0.12 20.82 -6.33
C PRO A 49 0.18 19.37 -5.92
N GLY A 50 -0.44 18.42 -6.63
CA GLY A 50 -0.22 16.99 -6.45
C GLY A 50 0.23 16.34 -7.75
N ALA A 51 1.19 15.42 -7.64
CA ALA A 51 1.57 14.55 -8.74
C ALA A 51 1.85 13.13 -8.22
N THR A 52 1.90 12.17 -9.13
CA THR A 52 2.40 10.82 -8.86
C THR A 52 3.51 10.44 -9.82
N ALA A 53 4.48 9.68 -9.34
CA ALA A 53 5.48 9.01 -10.15
C ALA A 53 4.98 7.63 -10.59
N GLY A 54 5.35 7.19 -11.78
CA GLY A 54 5.04 5.86 -12.28
C GLY A 54 5.74 4.78 -11.48
N HIS A 55 5.00 3.81 -10.95
CA HIS A 55 5.53 2.67 -10.20
C HIS A 55 6.62 1.88 -10.96
N GLU A 56 6.61 1.85 -12.30
CA GLU A 56 7.66 1.22 -13.11
C GLU A 56 8.96 2.04 -13.17
N SER A 57 8.90 3.35 -12.95
CA SER A 57 10.06 4.25 -13.05
C SER A 57 10.89 4.34 -11.76
N CYS A 58 10.26 4.04 -10.62
CA CYS A 58 10.84 4.21 -9.31
C CYS A 58 10.19 3.29 -8.28
N ARG A 59 10.98 2.90 -7.28
CA ARG A 59 10.58 1.99 -6.21
C ARG A 59 9.64 2.70 -5.23
N ILE A 60 8.47 2.12 -5.00
CA ILE A 60 7.59 2.55 -3.92
C ILE A 60 8.28 2.29 -2.57
N GLY A 61 8.15 3.23 -1.64
CA GLY A 61 8.88 3.25 -0.37
C GLY A 61 10.27 3.90 -0.41
N ASP A 62 10.85 4.16 -1.60
CA ASP A 62 12.19 4.78 -1.73
C ASP A 62 12.12 6.20 -2.32
N GLY A 63 12.11 7.20 -1.43
CA GLY A 63 12.07 8.61 -1.84
C GLY A 63 13.31 9.10 -2.57
N ALA A 64 14.48 8.48 -2.31
CA ALA A 64 15.72 8.83 -2.98
C ALA A 64 15.71 8.33 -4.43
N ASP A 65 15.24 7.10 -4.66
CA ASP A 65 15.05 6.56 -6.00
C ASP A 65 13.99 7.32 -6.80
N MET A 66 12.86 7.67 -6.16
CA MET A 66 11.83 8.51 -6.79
C MET A 66 12.38 9.87 -7.20
N ALA A 67 13.22 10.49 -6.37
CA ALA A 67 13.87 11.76 -6.72
C ALA A 67 14.88 11.58 -7.87
N ALA A 68 15.69 10.54 -7.83
CA ALA A 68 16.76 10.33 -8.79
C ALA A 68 16.25 9.87 -10.17
N HIS A 69 15.25 8.99 -10.20
CA HIS A 69 14.86 8.24 -11.39
C HIS A 69 13.38 8.33 -11.75
N GLY A 70 12.53 8.77 -10.81
CA GLY A 70 11.09 8.77 -11.00
C GLY A 70 10.64 9.64 -12.17
N ILE A 71 9.66 9.14 -12.91
CA ILE A 71 8.97 9.85 -13.99
C ILE A 71 7.52 10.09 -13.56
N VAL A 72 7.05 11.33 -13.71
CA VAL A 72 5.68 11.71 -13.36
C VAL A 72 4.68 10.97 -14.26
N SER A 73 3.70 10.28 -13.68
CA SER A 73 2.61 9.62 -14.40
C SER A 73 1.33 10.43 -14.42
N HIS A 74 0.97 11.09 -13.30
CA HIS A 74 -0.25 11.89 -13.20
C HIS A 74 0.01 13.19 -12.44
N VAL A 75 -0.76 14.22 -12.77
CA VAL A 75 -0.75 15.54 -12.11
C VAL A 75 -2.17 16.05 -11.96
N ASN A 76 -2.48 16.65 -10.82
CA ASN A 76 -3.75 17.36 -10.63
C ASN A 76 -3.75 18.72 -11.36
N ALA A 77 -4.90 19.38 -11.42
CA ALA A 77 -5.07 20.67 -12.12
C ALA A 77 -4.18 21.76 -11.51
N THR A 78 -4.03 21.80 -10.19
CA THR A 78 -3.17 22.76 -9.50
C THR A 78 -1.71 22.64 -9.93
N ALA A 79 -1.16 21.41 -9.96
CA ALA A 79 0.19 21.17 -10.44
C ALA A 79 0.31 21.48 -11.95
N ARG A 80 -0.73 21.18 -12.73
CA ARG A 80 -0.77 21.48 -14.16
C ARG A 80 -0.73 22.98 -14.45
N ALA A 81 -1.38 23.80 -13.64
CA ALA A 81 -1.33 25.26 -13.75
C ALA A 81 0.09 25.81 -13.54
N LEU A 82 0.91 25.15 -12.73
CA LEU A 82 2.34 25.46 -12.53
C LEU A 82 3.26 24.88 -13.62
N GLY A 83 2.69 24.31 -14.67
CA GLY A 83 3.45 23.73 -15.78
C GLY A 83 3.93 22.29 -15.54
N CYS A 84 3.51 21.62 -14.47
CA CYS A 84 3.85 20.20 -14.26
C CYS A 84 3.14 19.32 -15.30
N ARG A 85 3.80 18.29 -15.82
CA ARG A 85 3.29 17.41 -16.89
C ARG A 85 3.70 15.94 -16.64
N PRO A 86 2.82 14.97 -16.94
CA PRO A 86 3.25 13.58 -17.09
C PRO A 86 4.40 13.44 -18.09
N GLY A 87 5.28 12.47 -17.84
CA GLY A 87 6.48 12.19 -18.63
C GLY A 87 7.73 12.99 -18.22
N GLU A 88 7.60 14.02 -17.37
CA GLU A 88 8.77 14.75 -16.85
C GLU A 88 9.39 14.06 -15.63
N ALA A 89 10.66 14.38 -15.33
CA ALA A 89 11.34 13.87 -14.13
C ALA A 89 10.67 14.39 -12.85
N VAL A 90 10.51 13.53 -11.85
CA VAL A 90 9.91 13.87 -10.54
C VAL A 90 10.55 15.09 -9.91
N MET A 91 11.89 15.20 -9.94
CA MET A 91 12.58 16.36 -9.39
C MET A 91 12.33 17.65 -10.16
N ALA A 92 12.09 17.60 -11.46
CA ALA A 92 11.70 18.79 -12.24
C ALA A 92 10.30 19.24 -11.84
N CYS A 93 9.35 18.31 -11.78
CA CYS A 93 7.98 18.56 -11.32
C CYS A 93 7.96 19.13 -9.89
N ALA A 94 8.65 18.50 -8.94
CA ALA A 94 8.72 18.97 -7.56
C ALA A 94 9.32 20.38 -7.44
N ARG A 95 10.30 20.74 -8.28
CA ARG A 95 10.84 22.11 -8.34
C ARG A 95 9.82 23.11 -8.86
N ARG A 96 9.02 22.77 -9.88
CA ARG A 96 7.94 23.65 -10.38
C ARG A 96 6.90 23.92 -9.29
N MET A 97 6.57 22.92 -8.48
CA MET A 97 5.63 23.06 -7.36
C MET A 97 6.09 24.08 -6.30
N LEU A 98 7.38 24.44 -6.24
CA LEU A 98 7.87 25.49 -5.33
C LEU A 98 7.34 26.89 -5.67
N ALA A 99 6.81 27.09 -6.89
CA ALA A 99 6.15 28.33 -7.27
C ALA A 99 4.70 28.44 -6.77
N ALA A 100 4.19 27.43 -6.06
CA ALA A 100 2.85 27.45 -5.49
C ALA A 100 2.74 28.42 -4.31
N GLU A 101 1.58 29.06 -4.18
CA GLU A 101 1.21 29.72 -2.94
C GLU A 101 0.80 28.68 -1.89
N PRO A 102 1.20 28.82 -0.62
CA PRO A 102 0.73 27.93 0.44
C PRO A 102 -0.79 27.92 0.54
N SER A 103 -1.40 26.74 0.61
CA SER A 103 -2.83 26.65 0.84
C SER A 103 -3.20 27.11 2.24
N THR A 104 -4.23 27.95 2.34
CA THR A 104 -4.85 28.40 3.59
C THR A 104 -6.17 27.69 3.88
N LYS A 105 -6.59 26.77 3.01
CA LYS A 105 -7.85 26.05 3.18
C LYS A 105 -7.75 25.09 4.36
N PRO A 106 -8.84 24.93 5.15
CA PRO A 106 -8.85 23.91 6.19
C PRO A 106 -8.71 22.53 5.55
N VAL A 107 -7.89 21.67 6.15
CA VAL A 107 -7.63 20.31 5.68
C VAL A 107 -8.66 19.36 6.29
N PRO A 108 -9.60 18.79 5.51
CA PRO A 108 -10.60 17.86 6.05
C PRO A 108 -9.91 16.61 6.59
N GLU A 109 -10.27 16.20 7.82
CA GLU A 109 -9.69 15.02 8.43
C GLU A 109 -9.95 13.75 7.60
N LYS A 110 -8.90 12.94 7.47
CA LYS A 110 -8.97 11.59 6.94
C LYS A 110 -8.24 10.65 7.90
N GLY A 111 -8.92 9.58 8.27
CA GLY A 111 -8.36 8.52 9.11
C GLY A 111 -8.02 7.30 8.28
N GLU A 112 -7.25 6.41 8.89
CA GLU A 112 -7.13 5.03 8.46
C GLU A 112 -8.06 4.16 9.32
N THR A 113 -8.52 3.05 8.75
CA THR A 113 -9.46 2.15 9.38
C THR A 113 -8.76 0.86 9.81
N ARG A 114 -9.11 0.37 11.00
CA ARG A 114 -8.82 -1.00 11.46
C ARG A 114 -10.13 -1.68 11.88
N ARG A 115 -10.35 -2.91 11.42
CA ARG A 115 -11.54 -3.72 11.75
C ARG A 115 -11.12 -5.15 12.07
N VAL A 116 -11.66 -5.69 13.15
CA VAL A 116 -11.53 -7.12 13.47
C VAL A 116 -12.80 -7.80 13.01
N MET A 117 -12.71 -8.62 11.96
CA MET A 117 -13.86 -9.31 11.39
C MET A 117 -14.00 -10.69 12.01
N PRO A 118 -15.13 -10.98 12.69
CA PRO A 118 -15.40 -12.33 13.18
C PRO A 118 -15.53 -13.31 12.01
N ARG A 119 -15.20 -14.56 12.28
CA ARG A 119 -15.30 -15.68 11.36
C ARG A 119 -16.24 -16.75 11.92
N GLY A 120 -16.32 -17.92 11.26
CA GLY A 120 -17.14 -19.03 11.72
C GLY A 120 -16.75 -19.49 13.14
N GLU A 121 -17.62 -20.28 13.77
CA GLU A 121 -17.36 -20.81 15.11
C GLU A 121 -16.03 -21.58 15.15
N GLY A 122 -15.13 -21.19 16.07
CA GLY A 122 -13.78 -21.77 16.20
C GLY A 122 -12.72 -21.20 15.25
N GLU A 123 -13.05 -20.29 14.34
CA GLU A 123 -12.08 -19.62 13.46
C GLU A 123 -11.60 -18.30 14.07
N PRO A 124 -10.28 -18.00 14.07
CA PRO A 124 -9.77 -16.73 14.56
C PRO A 124 -10.25 -15.60 13.66
N PRO A 125 -10.51 -14.41 14.22
CA PRO A 125 -10.93 -13.27 13.43
C PRO A 125 -9.82 -12.84 12.45
N VAL A 126 -10.24 -12.25 11.34
CA VAL A 126 -9.33 -11.60 10.39
C VAL A 126 -9.22 -10.13 10.75
N VAL A 127 -8.00 -9.62 10.82
CA VAL A 127 -7.74 -8.20 11.07
C VAL A 127 -7.58 -7.51 9.72
N LEU A 128 -8.46 -6.58 9.43
CA LEU A 128 -8.37 -5.70 8.28
C LEU A 128 -7.82 -4.35 8.71
N MET A 129 -6.87 -3.83 7.96
CA MET A 129 -6.31 -2.52 8.19
C MET A 129 -5.93 -1.83 6.88
N ASP A 130 -6.09 -0.51 6.85
CA ASP A 130 -5.74 0.29 5.67
C ASP A 130 -4.22 0.44 5.52
N SER A 131 -3.48 0.37 6.63
CA SER A 131 -2.01 0.38 6.66
C SER A 131 -1.46 -0.61 7.69
N ILE A 132 -0.30 -1.18 7.36
CA ILE A 132 0.47 -2.04 8.26
C ILE A 132 0.86 -1.35 9.58
N THR A 133 0.93 -0.02 9.61
CA THR A 133 1.23 0.75 10.82
C THR A 133 0.15 0.68 11.89
N LEU A 134 -1.02 0.12 11.56
CA LEU A 134 -2.12 -0.11 12.50
C LEU A 134 -2.08 -1.51 13.14
N ALA A 135 -1.09 -2.33 12.81
CA ALA A 135 -0.89 -3.62 13.45
C ALA A 135 -0.53 -3.42 14.93
N LEU A 136 -1.16 -4.21 15.80
CA LEU A 136 -0.94 -4.16 17.24
C LEU A 136 -0.38 -5.50 17.75
N PRO A 137 0.29 -5.52 18.92
CA PRO A 137 0.76 -6.77 19.53
C PRO A 137 -0.35 -7.83 19.70
N GLU A 138 -1.60 -7.42 19.94
CA GLU A 138 -2.74 -8.33 20.09
C GLU A 138 -3.18 -9.01 18.78
N ASP A 139 -2.55 -8.68 17.66
CA ASP A 139 -2.77 -9.31 16.36
C ASP A 139 -1.87 -10.54 16.13
N GLU A 140 -1.03 -10.90 17.10
CA GLU A 140 -0.23 -12.13 17.10
C GLU A 140 -1.11 -13.36 16.83
N GLY A 141 -0.62 -14.25 15.96
CA GLY A 141 -1.33 -15.46 15.55
C GLY A 141 -2.59 -15.23 14.72
N ARG A 142 -2.93 -13.99 14.33
CA ARG A 142 -4.10 -13.70 13.48
C ARG A 142 -3.77 -13.69 11.99
N LEU A 143 -4.80 -13.82 11.17
CA LEU A 143 -4.73 -13.57 9.73
C LEU A 143 -4.93 -12.07 9.50
N ILE A 144 -3.97 -11.41 8.85
CA ILE A 144 -3.97 -9.96 8.68
C ILE A 144 -4.02 -9.59 7.20
N VAL A 145 -4.96 -8.71 6.85
CA VAL A 145 -5.07 -8.08 5.54
C VAL A 145 -4.77 -6.60 5.72
N ALA A 146 -3.59 -6.18 5.25
CA ALA A 146 -3.11 -4.81 5.34
C ALA A 146 -3.03 -4.19 3.95
N ALA A 147 -3.89 -3.21 3.66
CA ALA A 147 -4.00 -2.58 2.34
C ALA A 147 -2.82 -1.68 1.94
N SER A 148 -1.72 -1.72 2.69
CA SER A 148 -0.44 -1.13 2.29
C SER A 148 0.27 -1.95 1.20
N HIS A 149 1.22 -1.32 0.52
CA HIS A 149 2.13 -2.01 -0.41
C HIS A 149 3.15 -2.90 0.32
N GLY A 150 3.69 -3.89 -0.39
CA GLY A 150 4.72 -4.82 0.08
C GLY A 150 6.17 -4.32 0.02
N ALA A 151 6.45 -3.01 -0.06
CA ALA A 151 7.84 -2.54 -0.09
C ALA A 151 8.67 -2.73 1.18
N LEU A 152 9.96 -3.02 1.00
CA LEU A 152 10.98 -3.01 2.04
C LEU A 152 11.79 -1.70 1.96
N PHE A 153 12.00 -1.04 3.09
CA PHE A 153 12.63 0.29 3.12
C PHE A 153 14.11 0.18 3.51
N GLY A 154 15.01 0.08 2.52
CA GLY A 154 16.46 0.29 2.69
C GLY A 154 17.15 -0.44 3.87
N PRO A 155 18.37 -0.03 4.30
CA PRO A 155 19.19 -0.78 5.26
C PRO A 155 18.65 -0.79 6.70
N ARG A 156 17.54 -0.10 6.96
CA ARG A 156 16.87 -0.15 8.26
C ARG A 156 15.79 -1.21 8.16
N LYS A 157 15.96 -2.29 8.91
CA LYS A 157 14.93 -3.32 9.20
C LYS A 157 13.67 -2.75 9.90
N LEU A 158 13.37 -1.46 9.77
CA LEU A 158 12.21 -0.74 10.32
C LEU A 158 10.88 -1.15 9.68
N THR A 159 10.90 -2.03 8.68
CA THR A 159 9.69 -2.67 8.11
C THR A 159 9.61 -4.15 8.37
N LEU A 160 10.44 -4.67 9.28
CA LEU A 160 10.12 -5.93 9.90
C LEU A 160 8.83 -5.73 10.67
N ILE A 161 7.79 -6.40 10.17
CA ILE A 161 6.57 -6.63 10.90
C ILE A 161 6.96 -7.14 12.29
N GLU A 162 6.62 -6.38 13.33
CA GLU A 162 6.89 -6.77 14.71
C GLU A 162 5.91 -7.83 15.20
N VAL A 163 4.73 -7.89 14.58
CA VAL A 163 3.67 -8.85 14.88
C VAL A 163 3.93 -10.18 14.17
N ASP A 164 4.01 -11.27 14.94
CA ASP A 164 4.07 -12.63 14.44
C ASP A 164 2.65 -13.13 14.06
N ALA A 165 2.19 -12.72 12.88
CA ALA A 165 0.87 -13.08 12.38
C ALA A 165 0.85 -14.50 11.81
N MET A 166 -0.33 -15.13 11.79
CA MET A 166 -0.53 -16.41 11.11
C MET A 166 -0.30 -16.30 9.60
N ALA A 167 -0.74 -15.19 8.99
CA ALA A 167 -0.44 -14.84 7.61
C ALA A 167 -0.63 -13.34 7.35
N TRP A 168 0.00 -12.85 6.28
CA TRP A 168 -0.16 -11.48 5.80
C TRP A 168 -0.67 -11.41 4.36
N VAL A 169 -1.57 -10.46 4.11
CA VAL A 169 -2.00 -10.08 2.76
C VAL A 169 -1.75 -8.59 2.56
N PHE A 170 -1.08 -8.24 1.46
CA PHE A 170 -0.77 -6.85 1.06
C PHE A 170 -1.32 -6.51 -0.32
N SER A 171 -1.24 -5.24 -0.73
CA SER A 171 -1.37 -4.87 -2.14
C SER A 171 -0.01 -5.03 -2.86
N ASP A 172 -0.02 -5.50 -4.11
CA ASP A 172 1.19 -5.55 -4.94
C ASP A 172 1.64 -4.18 -5.45
N ALA A 173 0.79 -3.15 -5.36
CA ALA A 173 1.03 -1.80 -5.87
C ALA A 173 1.51 -1.77 -7.33
N GLY A 174 1.05 -2.71 -8.16
CA GLY A 174 1.49 -2.86 -9.55
C GLY A 174 2.87 -3.52 -9.69
N VAL A 175 3.40 -4.14 -8.63
CA VAL A 175 4.74 -4.76 -8.51
C VAL A 175 5.87 -3.73 -8.55
N GLY A 176 5.88 -2.87 -9.57
CA GLY A 176 6.79 -1.74 -9.71
C GLY A 176 8.24 -2.14 -10.00
N LYS A 177 9.08 -1.12 -10.11
CA LYS A 177 10.52 -1.25 -10.38
C LYS A 177 11.17 -2.22 -9.40
N GLU A 178 11.95 -3.17 -9.93
CA GLU A 178 12.72 -4.15 -9.13
C GLU A 178 11.84 -4.92 -8.13
N GLU A 179 10.57 -5.18 -8.47
CA GLU A 179 9.62 -5.91 -7.62
C GLU A 179 9.39 -5.25 -6.25
N ALA A 180 9.63 -3.94 -6.14
CA ALA A 180 9.55 -3.22 -4.88
C ALA A 180 8.19 -3.34 -4.19
N GLY A 181 7.09 -3.40 -4.94
CA GLY A 181 5.74 -3.52 -4.41
C GLY A 181 5.44 -4.86 -3.72
N ILE A 182 6.25 -5.90 -3.94
CA ILE A 182 6.03 -7.25 -3.39
C ILE A 182 7.14 -7.73 -2.45
N ALA A 183 8.30 -7.07 -2.42
CA ALA A 183 9.51 -7.53 -1.73
C ALA A 183 9.33 -8.05 -0.28
N ARG A 184 8.41 -7.45 0.50
CA ARG A 184 8.15 -7.80 1.90
C ARG A 184 7.65 -9.23 2.08
N ILE A 185 6.86 -9.75 1.14
CA ILE A 185 6.33 -11.12 1.31
C ILE A 185 7.46 -12.15 1.30
N PHE A 186 8.51 -11.92 0.52
CA PHE A 186 9.67 -12.81 0.47
C PHE A 186 10.54 -12.72 1.73
N ALA A 187 10.64 -11.54 2.35
CA ALA A 187 11.33 -11.41 3.65
C ALA A 187 10.61 -12.17 4.78
N LEU A 188 9.31 -12.43 4.65
CA LEU A 188 8.55 -13.21 5.62
C LEU A 188 8.83 -14.72 5.56
N ASP A 189 9.49 -15.21 4.50
CA ASP A 189 9.98 -16.60 4.45
C ASP A 189 11.05 -16.88 5.52
N GLU A 190 11.77 -15.86 6.02
CA GLU A 190 12.77 -16.02 7.11
C GLU A 190 12.13 -16.38 8.45
N ARG A 191 10.82 -16.15 8.59
CA ARG A 191 10.05 -16.42 9.83
C ARG A 191 9.03 -17.54 9.66
N ASP A 192 9.08 -18.25 8.53
CA ASP A 192 8.05 -19.20 8.14
C ASP A 192 6.64 -18.59 8.26
N THR A 193 6.45 -17.34 7.84
CA THR A 193 5.14 -16.67 7.85
C THR A 193 4.56 -16.65 6.42
N PRO A 194 3.44 -17.36 6.14
CA PRO A 194 2.75 -17.31 4.87
C PRO A 194 2.35 -15.87 4.53
N ALA A 195 2.66 -15.43 3.32
CA ALA A 195 2.29 -14.11 2.87
C ALA A 195 1.91 -14.08 1.40
N ALA A 196 1.01 -13.18 1.06
CA ALA A 196 0.54 -12.94 -0.29
C ALA A 196 0.40 -11.44 -0.57
N THR A 197 0.47 -11.07 -1.83
CA THR A 197 -0.03 -9.79 -2.32
C THR A 197 -1.24 -10.01 -3.20
N VAL A 198 -2.18 -9.06 -3.22
CA VAL A 198 -3.28 -9.03 -4.19
C VAL A 198 -2.99 -8.02 -5.28
N SER A 199 -3.53 -8.28 -6.47
CA SER A 199 -3.37 -7.37 -7.61
C SER A 199 -4.00 -6.02 -7.31
N ALA A 200 -3.26 -4.93 -7.56
CA ALA A 200 -3.76 -3.57 -7.50
C ALA A 200 -4.99 -3.35 -8.41
N GLN A 201 -5.17 -4.16 -9.45
CA GLN A 201 -6.34 -4.09 -10.35
C GLN A 201 -7.60 -4.76 -9.77
N SER A 202 -7.44 -5.58 -8.73
CA SER A 202 -8.55 -6.34 -8.11
C SER A 202 -9.06 -5.72 -6.81
N ALA A 203 -8.27 -4.88 -6.14
CA ALA A 203 -8.61 -4.26 -4.87
C ALA A 203 -7.97 -2.89 -4.71
N ARG A 204 -8.61 -2.03 -3.91
CA ARG A 204 -8.14 -0.67 -3.62
C ARG A 204 -7.01 -0.69 -2.59
N ILE A 205 -5.84 -0.20 -2.97
CA ILE A 205 -4.76 0.09 -2.01
C ILE A 205 -5.22 1.14 -0.99
N GLY A 206 -4.91 0.92 0.29
CA GLY A 206 -5.41 1.75 1.40
C GLY A 206 -6.84 1.44 1.88
N ASP A 207 -7.48 0.35 1.42
CA ASP A 207 -8.76 -0.15 1.94
C ASP A 207 -8.68 -1.64 2.26
N GLY A 208 -8.53 -1.99 3.53
CA GLY A 208 -8.41 -3.40 3.97
C GLY A 208 -9.66 -4.24 3.67
N GLY A 209 -10.82 -3.61 3.60
CA GLY A 209 -12.08 -4.25 3.20
C GLY A 209 -12.06 -4.68 1.74
N SER A 210 -11.61 -3.79 0.85
CA SER A 210 -11.50 -4.08 -0.58
C SER A 210 -10.56 -5.25 -0.86
N LEU A 211 -9.42 -5.34 -0.17
CA LEU A 211 -8.50 -6.48 -0.32
C LEU A 211 -9.17 -7.80 0.07
N LEU A 212 -9.97 -7.82 1.14
CA LEU A 212 -10.67 -9.03 1.55
C LEU A 212 -11.82 -9.39 0.59
N GLU A 213 -12.57 -8.39 0.13
CA GLU A 213 -13.82 -8.59 -0.62
C GLU A 213 -13.58 -8.99 -2.06
N THR A 214 -12.69 -8.28 -2.77
CA THR A 214 -12.49 -8.45 -4.22
C THR A 214 -11.05 -8.81 -4.59
N GLY A 215 -10.13 -8.84 -3.63
CA GLY A 215 -8.72 -9.09 -3.87
C GLY A 215 -8.45 -10.46 -4.49
N VAL A 216 -7.68 -10.45 -5.58
CA VAL A 216 -7.14 -11.63 -6.25
C VAL A 216 -5.65 -11.69 -5.97
N VAL A 217 -5.19 -12.79 -5.36
CA VAL A 217 -3.79 -13.05 -5.07
C VAL A 217 -2.98 -12.99 -6.36
N SER A 218 -1.95 -12.15 -6.36
CA SER A 218 -1.02 -11.95 -7.48
C SER A 218 0.31 -12.67 -7.25
N HIS A 219 0.83 -12.61 -6.02
CA HIS A 219 2.09 -13.25 -5.65
C HIS A 219 1.96 -13.87 -4.26
N VAL A 220 2.71 -14.94 -4.03
CA VAL A 220 2.81 -15.63 -2.75
C VAL A 220 4.28 -15.87 -2.44
N ASN A 221 4.64 -15.89 -1.16
CA ASN A 221 5.98 -16.31 -0.75
C ASN A 221 6.11 -17.85 -0.72
N ARG A 222 7.33 -18.34 -0.49
CA ARG A 222 7.61 -19.78 -0.48
C ARG A 222 6.82 -20.50 0.61
N THR A 223 6.71 -19.93 1.81
CA THR A 223 5.97 -20.54 2.92
C THR A 223 4.49 -20.68 2.59
N ALA A 224 3.86 -19.67 1.97
CA ALA A 224 2.48 -19.77 1.51
C ALA A 224 2.32 -20.79 0.38
N ALA A 225 3.24 -20.80 -0.60
CA ALA A 225 3.20 -21.76 -1.70
C ALA A 225 3.30 -23.22 -1.21
N ALA A 226 4.08 -23.49 -0.16
CA ALA A 226 4.17 -24.81 0.46
C ALA A 226 2.84 -25.30 1.08
N LEU A 227 1.92 -24.38 1.40
CA LEU A 227 0.56 -24.70 1.86
C LEU A 227 -0.42 -24.91 0.69
N GLY A 228 0.04 -24.73 -0.55
CA GLY A 228 -0.78 -24.79 -1.77
C GLY A 228 -1.32 -23.45 -2.25
N ALA A 229 -0.89 -22.32 -1.65
CA ALA A 229 -1.33 -21.00 -2.09
C ALA A 229 -0.76 -20.70 -3.48
N ALA A 230 -1.54 -20.06 -4.35
CA ALA A 230 -1.12 -19.72 -5.70
C ALA A 230 -1.76 -18.41 -6.18
N PRO A 231 -1.13 -17.70 -7.14
CA PRO A 231 -1.78 -16.61 -7.87
C PRO A 231 -3.12 -17.05 -8.49
N GLY A 232 -4.08 -16.13 -8.52
CA GLY A 232 -5.44 -16.37 -9.03
C GLY A 232 -6.46 -16.76 -7.96
N MET A 233 -6.03 -17.16 -6.75
CA MET A 233 -6.93 -17.34 -5.60
C MET A 233 -7.52 -16.00 -5.16
N SER A 234 -8.75 -16.01 -4.65
CA SER A 234 -9.28 -14.90 -3.87
C SER A 234 -8.57 -14.78 -2.52
N THR A 235 -8.57 -13.59 -1.93
CA THR A 235 -8.06 -13.37 -0.56
C THR A 235 -8.73 -14.29 0.45
N ARG A 236 -10.02 -14.60 0.26
CA ARG A 236 -10.78 -15.50 1.15
C ARG A 236 -10.31 -16.95 1.04
N GLU A 237 -10.04 -17.43 -0.17
CA GLU A 237 -9.48 -18.78 -0.39
C GLU A 237 -8.09 -18.89 0.24
N PHE A 238 -7.24 -17.88 0.08
CA PHE A 238 -5.94 -17.83 0.74
C PHE A 238 -6.07 -17.92 2.28
N ILE A 239 -6.95 -17.11 2.87
CA ILE A 239 -7.23 -17.09 4.31
C ILE A 239 -7.76 -18.45 4.80
N ALA A 240 -8.67 -19.07 4.06
CA ALA A 240 -9.23 -20.38 4.38
C ALA A 240 -8.15 -21.49 4.29
N LEU A 241 -7.30 -21.45 3.27
CA LEU A 241 -6.21 -22.39 3.06
C LEU A 241 -5.20 -22.34 4.22
N VAL A 242 -4.72 -21.14 4.57
CA VAL A 242 -3.75 -20.99 5.66
C VAL A 242 -4.35 -21.41 7.00
N TRP A 243 -5.61 -21.04 7.26
CA TRP A 243 -6.32 -21.49 8.46
C TRP A 243 -6.45 -23.02 8.52
N GLY A 244 -6.86 -23.67 7.42
CA GLY A 244 -6.97 -25.12 7.35
C GLY A 244 -5.64 -25.83 7.64
N ALA A 245 -4.52 -25.28 7.15
CA ALA A 245 -3.20 -25.85 7.34
C ALA A 245 -2.60 -25.59 8.74
N ARG A 246 -2.87 -24.43 9.35
CA ARG A 246 -2.22 -24.00 10.61
C ARG A 246 -3.12 -24.06 11.85
N GLY A 247 -4.41 -23.82 11.68
CA GLY A 247 -5.40 -23.78 12.76
C GLY A 247 -6.08 -25.10 13.05
N GLY A 248 -6.40 -25.86 12.00
CA GLY A 248 -7.10 -27.14 12.11
C GLY A 248 -6.30 -28.27 12.79
N GLY A 249 -4.98 -28.14 12.85
CA GLY A 249 -4.09 -29.14 13.46
C GLY A 249 -3.99 -29.09 14.99
N SER A 250 -4.49 -28.03 15.63
CA SER A 250 -4.40 -27.84 17.09
C SER A 250 -5.61 -28.38 17.87
N ALA A 251 -6.71 -28.73 17.20
CA ALA A 251 -7.91 -29.29 17.85
C ALA A 251 -7.84 -30.82 18.05
N ALA A 252 -6.72 -31.46 17.69
CA ALA A 252 -6.54 -32.91 17.71
C ALA A 252 -5.29 -33.37 18.49
N ARG A 253 -4.77 -32.58 19.43
CA ARG A 253 -3.69 -33.00 20.35
C ARG A 253 -4.01 -32.67 21.79
#